data_AF-A0A3B9IXP7-F1
#
_entry.id   AF-A0A3B9IXP7-F1
#
_cell.length_a   1.000
_cell.length_b   1.000
_cell.length_c   1.000
_cell.angle_alpha   90.00
_cell.angle_beta   90.00
_cell.angle_gamma   90.00
#
_symmetry.space_group_name_H-M   'P 1'
#
loop_
_entity.id
_entity.type
_entity.pdbx_description
1 polymer ?
#
loop_
_entity_poly.entity_id
_entity_poly.type
_entity_poly.pdbx_seq_one_letter_code
_entity_poly.pdbx_strand_id
1 'polypeptide(L)'
;MNVKKFYRNLFSGILSCTFALSSLSGTLCAYAAKDEVSAETLAAMQDDYYHIEPIDTGIPTYSDYYDLYCDENRPDDIIEIQGKDYKSCDNGEFSTGSYGSDNDVRNDVLIWESADGELSYSVNIPETGIYCLEMNYFPIESNSSSIELSMLIDGQTPYDTASRITLNRVWVNETDIYTDSRGNQVRPSQIQKGMWKTSFFGDVDGLFGEPLFFYMEKGKHDITFTSERAQFAIESFKFCNPEEISGYSEYSSSADASVSKESTPSNIFRIEGENAAYKSDSTLYPTYDNTSYLVSPSDPRKVVYNTLGAGNWQKALQSVTWNIPKESIGSSGWYKIGIKSRQNQMRGFYSNRRIYIDDEVPCSEMEQVKFYYDNDWNVVSPMTENGDYVYVYLDADKDHTITMECVPGEIGDYLRKLDDVVTDLNTYYRKILMITGPSPDQYTDYYVHEKIHDLVSQFQRISKELKDIQKGIEGLSGSSGSEAAALETMTVILDKCVKKPLRIP
;
A
#
# COMPACT_ATOMS: atom_id res chain seq x y z
N MET A 1 -36.37 22.41 2.63
CA MET A 1 -35.84 21.43 3.62
C MET A 1 -35.03 20.42 2.84
N ASN A 2 -33.73 20.38 3.11
CA ASN A 2 -32.70 20.22 2.09
C ASN A 2 -32.32 18.73 1.86
N VAL A 3 -32.77 18.16 0.74
CA VAL A 3 -32.41 16.80 0.27
C VAL A 3 -30.98 16.74 -0.29
N LYS A 4 -30.30 17.88 -0.40
CA LYS A 4 -28.91 18.01 -0.91
C LYS A 4 -27.80 17.58 0.07
N LYS A 5 -28.10 17.17 1.30
CA LYS A 5 -27.08 16.80 2.30
C LYS A 5 -26.74 15.31 2.40
N PHE A 6 -27.46 14.44 1.70
CA PHE A 6 -27.31 12.98 1.87
C PHE A 6 -26.45 12.29 0.78
N TYR A 7 -26.11 12.99 -0.31
CA TYR A 7 -25.34 12.41 -1.43
C TYR A 7 -23.87 12.86 -1.48
N ARG A 8 -23.32 13.43 -0.40
CA ARG A 8 -21.97 14.03 -0.41
C ARG A 8 -20.84 13.18 0.20
N ASN A 9 -21.12 11.99 0.75
CA ASN A 9 -20.12 11.23 1.53
C ASN A 9 -19.94 9.77 1.05
N LEU A 10 -19.81 9.50 -0.26
CA LEU A 10 -19.63 8.09 -0.69
C LEU A 10 -18.75 7.84 -1.92
N PHE A 11 -17.94 8.80 -2.36
CA PHE A 11 -16.97 8.57 -3.44
C PHE A 11 -15.63 9.22 -3.13
N SER A 12 -14.83 8.54 -2.31
CA SER A 12 -13.39 8.69 -2.30
C SER A 12 -12.77 7.39 -1.79
N GLY A 13 -11.94 6.79 -2.63
CA GLY A 13 -11.20 5.59 -2.28
C GLY A 13 -11.43 4.49 -3.30
N ILE A 14 -10.33 4.13 -3.96
CA ILE A 14 -10.17 3.12 -5.01
C ILE A 14 -10.24 3.74 -6.42
N LEU A 15 -9.17 3.49 -7.18
CA LEU A 15 -9.04 3.50 -8.65
C LEU A 15 -8.57 4.80 -9.31
N SER A 16 -7.31 4.85 -9.76
CA SER A 16 -6.96 5.80 -10.83
C SER A 16 -5.77 5.47 -11.75
N CYS A 17 -4.92 4.46 -11.52
CA CYS A 17 -3.87 4.15 -12.51
C CYS A 17 -4.29 3.10 -13.56
N THR A 18 -4.93 2.00 -13.17
CA THR A 18 -5.32 0.92 -14.12
C THR A 18 -6.62 1.22 -14.88
N PHE A 19 -7.53 2.02 -14.31
CA PHE A 19 -8.77 2.41 -14.99
C PHE A 19 -8.63 3.68 -15.83
N ALA A 20 -7.67 4.56 -15.54
CA ALA A 20 -7.37 5.69 -16.42
C ALA A 20 -6.83 5.21 -17.77
N LEU A 21 -5.95 4.20 -17.78
CA LEU A 21 -5.41 3.65 -19.04
C LEU A 21 -6.46 2.90 -19.87
N SER A 22 -7.41 2.20 -19.24
CA SER A 22 -8.48 1.51 -19.99
C SER A 22 -9.58 2.48 -20.48
N SER A 23 -9.89 3.54 -19.72
CA SER A 23 -10.83 4.59 -20.15
C SER A 23 -10.24 5.52 -21.23
N LEU A 24 -8.94 5.83 -21.17
CA LEU A 24 -8.21 6.51 -22.24
C LEU A 24 -8.06 5.62 -23.48
N SER A 25 -7.80 4.32 -23.30
CA SER A 25 -7.76 3.38 -24.43
C SER A 25 -9.12 3.21 -25.09
N GLY A 26 -10.22 3.20 -24.32
CA GLY A 26 -11.58 3.12 -24.83
C GLY A 26 -12.02 4.35 -25.61
N THR A 27 -11.58 5.55 -25.21
CA THR A 27 -11.88 6.80 -25.92
C THR A 27 -10.93 7.05 -27.09
N LEU A 28 -9.68 6.59 -27.05
CA LEU A 28 -8.71 6.74 -28.14
C LEU A 28 -8.80 5.64 -29.20
N CYS A 29 -9.28 4.43 -28.88
CA CYS A 29 -9.54 3.36 -29.87
C CYS A 29 -10.89 3.50 -30.61
N ALA A 30 -11.78 4.40 -30.20
CA ALA A 30 -13.02 4.69 -30.94
C ALA A 30 -12.76 5.36 -32.31
N TYR A 31 -11.53 5.83 -32.58
CA TYR A 31 -11.16 6.47 -33.84
C TYR A 31 -10.77 5.51 -34.97
N ALA A 32 -11.04 4.20 -34.84
CA ALA A 32 -10.72 3.20 -35.87
C ALA A 32 -11.89 2.35 -36.39
N ALA A 33 -13.12 2.51 -35.87
CA ALA A 33 -14.29 1.83 -36.41
C ALA A 33 -15.40 2.85 -36.72
N LYS A 34 -15.83 2.88 -37.98
CA LYS A 34 -17.05 3.57 -38.40
C LYS A 34 -18.25 2.88 -37.75
N ASP A 35 -18.66 3.33 -36.59
CA ASP A 35 -20.03 3.16 -36.12
C ASP A 35 -20.48 4.49 -35.49
N GLU A 36 -21.51 5.09 -36.06
CA GLU A 36 -22.12 6.31 -35.53
C GLU A 36 -22.71 6.01 -34.14
N VAL A 37 -22.18 6.66 -33.11
CA VAL A 37 -22.74 6.62 -31.76
C VAL A 37 -24.16 7.19 -31.81
N SER A 38 -25.14 6.44 -31.29
CA SER A 38 -26.55 6.81 -31.39
C SER A 38 -26.85 8.12 -30.64
N ALA A 39 -27.84 8.88 -31.12
CA ALA A 39 -28.28 10.13 -30.46
C ALA A 39 -28.74 9.92 -29.01
N GLU A 40 -29.22 8.71 -28.67
CA GLU A 40 -29.60 8.32 -27.31
C GLU A 40 -28.37 8.07 -26.43
N THR A 41 -27.28 7.54 -26.99
CA THR A 41 -25.99 7.41 -26.29
C THR A 41 -25.34 8.77 -26.06
N LEU A 42 -25.41 9.69 -27.04
CA LEU A 42 -24.96 11.07 -26.90
C LEU A 42 -25.78 11.85 -25.85
N ALA A 43 -27.10 11.62 -25.80
CA ALA A 43 -27.97 12.23 -24.78
C ALA A 43 -27.72 11.66 -23.38
N ALA A 44 -27.47 10.34 -23.26
CA ALA A 44 -27.09 9.71 -21.99
C ALA A 44 -25.71 10.19 -21.50
N MET A 45 -24.74 10.39 -22.41
CA MET A 45 -23.44 10.99 -22.11
C MET A 45 -23.53 12.49 -21.74
N GLN A 46 -24.59 13.19 -22.18
CA GLN A 46 -24.90 14.56 -21.79
C GLN A 46 -25.55 14.65 -20.40
N ASP A 47 -26.40 13.69 -20.04
CA ASP A 47 -27.12 13.67 -18.75
C ASP A 47 -26.23 13.17 -17.58
N ASP A 48 -25.25 12.30 -17.85
CA ASP A 48 -24.26 11.80 -16.87
C ASP A 48 -23.05 12.73 -16.65
N TYR A 49 -23.15 14.00 -17.05
CA TYR A 49 -22.09 14.99 -16.89
C TYR A 49 -21.95 15.44 -15.42
N TYR A 50 -21.32 14.59 -14.61
CA TYR A 50 -20.72 15.03 -13.37
C TYR A 50 -19.59 15.99 -13.72
N HIS A 51 -19.83 17.26 -13.41
CA HIS A 51 -18.81 18.30 -13.32
C HIS A 51 -17.80 17.87 -12.25
N ILE A 52 -16.82 17.04 -12.59
CA ILE A 52 -15.69 16.76 -11.72
C ILE A 52 -14.75 17.95 -11.88
N GLU A 53 -15.00 19.01 -11.12
CA GLU A 53 -13.92 19.96 -10.83
C GLU A 53 -12.75 19.12 -10.27
N PRO A 54 -11.50 19.32 -10.73
CA PRO A 54 -10.40 18.93 -9.85
C PRO A 54 -10.70 19.67 -8.55
N ILE A 55 -10.88 18.94 -7.47
CA ILE A 55 -10.87 19.56 -6.17
C ILE A 55 -9.41 20.00 -6.03
N ASP A 56 -9.09 21.21 -6.45
CA ASP A 56 -7.94 21.92 -5.93
C ASP A 56 -8.28 22.17 -4.47
N THR A 57 -8.01 21.16 -3.65
CA THR A 57 -8.22 21.19 -2.21
C THR A 57 -7.34 22.25 -1.56
N GLY A 58 -6.34 22.78 -2.28
CA GLY A 58 -5.22 23.52 -1.71
C GLY A 58 -4.32 22.65 -0.84
N ILE A 59 -4.55 21.32 -0.81
CA ILE A 59 -3.78 20.36 -0.02
C ILE A 59 -2.78 19.70 -0.98
N PRO A 60 -1.47 19.78 -0.71
CA PRO A 60 -0.46 19.15 -1.56
C PRO A 60 -0.56 17.62 -1.51
N THR A 61 -0.08 16.96 -2.55
CA THR A 61 0.09 15.50 -2.50
C THR A 61 1.25 15.13 -1.56
N TYR A 62 1.28 13.90 -1.05
CA TYR A 62 2.46 13.44 -0.31
C TYR A 62 3.73 13.46 -1.17
N SER A 63 3.65 13.20 -2.49
CA SER A 63 4.79 13.31 -3.40
C SER A 63 5.37 14.73 -3.45
N ASP A 64 4.52 15.75 -3.58
CA ASP A 64 4.94 17.15 -3.58
C ASP A 64 5.56 17.55 -2.23
N TYR A 65 4.94 17.09 -1.13
CA TYR A 65 5.43 17.34 0.22
C TYR A 65 6.76 16.66 0.49
N TYR A 66 6.92 15.42 -0.01
CA TYR A 66 8.17 14.66 0.08
C TYR A 66 9.29 15.43 -0.61
N ASP A 67 9.10 15.85 -1.86
CA ASP A 67 10.14 16.54 -2.64
C ASP A 67 10.52 17.90 -2.04
N LEU A 68 9.62 18.52 -1.28
CA LEU A 68 9.88 19.79 -0.60
C LEU A 68 10.75 19.63 0.65
N TYR A 69 10.59 18.54 1.40
CA TYR A 69 11.15 18.41 2.75
C TYR A 69 12.08 17.21 2.95
N CYS A 70 12.24 16.30 1.99
CA CYS A 70 13.00 15.05 2.19
C CYS A 70 14.46 15.24 2.61
N ASP A 71 15.08 16.36 2.22
CA ASP A 71 16.46 16.73 2.54
C ASP A 71 16.61 17.49 3.88
N GLU A 72 15.52 17.76 4.58
CA GLU A 72 15.55 18.41 5.89
C GLU A 72 16.11 17.48 6.97
N ASN A 73 16.58 18.09 8.07
CA ASN A 73 17.17 17.36 9.20
C ASN A 73 16.21 16.32 9.79
N ARG A 74 16.74 15.16 10.21
CA ARG A 74 16.02 14.11 10.93
C ARG A 74 16.55 13.99 12.35
N PRO A 75 15.92 14.65 13.34
CA PRO A 75 16.38 14.58 14.72
C PRO A 75 16.23 13.16 15.31
N ASP A 76 17.15 12.80 16.22
CA ASP A 76 17.11 11.55 16.99
C ASP A 76 16.12 11.62 18.17
N ASP A 77 15.47 12.76 18.39
CA ASP A 77 14.53 12.95 19.49
C ASP A 77 13.29 12.05 19.33
N ILE A 78 12.91 11.38 20.43
CA ILE A 78 11.67 10.63 20.54
C ILE A 78 10.69 11.44 21.40
N ILE A 79 9.60 11.90 20.79
CA ILE A 79 8.53 12.60 21.49
C ILE A 79 7.34 11.65 21.62
N GLU A 80 7.21 11.03 22.79
CA GLU A 80 6.10 10.12 23.10
C GLU A 80 4.95 10.83 23.83
N ILE A 81 3.73 10.55 23.39
CA ILE A 81 2.49 11.04 23.98
C ILE A 81 1.63 9.83 24.35
N GLN A 82 1.18 9.77 25.59
CA GLN A 82 0.24 8.75 26.04
C GLN A 82 -1.15 9.06 25.50
N GLY A 83 -1.88 8.04 25.01
CA GLY A 83 -3.20 8.23 24.41
C GLY A 83 -4.21 8.88 25.37
N LYS A 84 -4.09 8.64 26.68
CA LYS A 84 -4.96 9.26 27.69
C LYS A 84 -4.77 10.77 27.87
N ASP A 85 -3.62 11.33 27.45
CA ASP A 85 -3.23 12.71 27.73
C ASP A 85 -3.75 13.69 26.65
N TYR A 86 -4.99 13.49 26.19
CA TYR A 86 -5.63 14.36 25.20
C TYR A 86 -6.02 15.72 25.80
N LYS A 87 -5.89 16.78 25.01
CA LYS A 87 -6.25 18.17 25.35
C LYS A 87 -7.76 18.39 25.24
N SER A 88 -8.38 17.84 24.20
CA SER A 88 -9.82 17.95 23.93
C SER A 88 -10.31 16.76 23.11
N CYS A 89 -11.60 16.45 23.24
CA CYS A 89 -12.28 15.45 22.45
C CYS A 89 -13.65 15.98 22.02
N ASP A 90 -14.13 15.62 20.83
CA ASP A 90 -15.46 15.97 20.32
C ASP A 90 -16.07 14.83 19.49
N ASN A 91 -17.40 14.82 19.37
CA ASN A 91 -18.20 13.91 18.51
C ASN A 91 -17.81 12.41 18.58
N GLY A 92 -17.47 11.88 19.76
CA GLY A 92 -17.12 10.47 19.94
C GLY A 92 -17.28 9.98 21.38
N GLU A 93 -17.22 8.66 21.55
CA GLU A 93 -17.27 7.97 22.83
C GLU A 93 -15.85 7.59 23.26
N PHE A 94 -15.32 8.34 24.23
CA PHE A 94 -13.96 8.21 24.73
C PHE A 94 -13.97 7.88 26.22
N SER A 95 -13.12 6.93 26.63
CA SER A 95 -12.87 6.65 28.02
C SER A 95 -11.38 6.37 28.26
N THR A 96 -10.94 6.47 29.53
CA THR A 96 -9.60 6.05 29.94
C THR A 96 -9.75 4.89 30.90
N GLY A 97 -8.99 3.82 30.68
CA GLY A 97 -9.08 2.64 31.50
C GLY A 97 -8.08 1.56 31.13
N SER A 98 -8.43 0.32 31.45
CA SER A 98 -7.65 -0.86 31.09
C SER A 98 -8.25 -1.52 29.87
N TYR A 99 -7.42 -1.83 28.87
CA TYR A 99 -7.86 -2.52 27.66
C TYR A 99 -6.81 -3.52 27.20
N GLY A 100 -7.24 -4.58 26.53
CA GLY A 100 -6.33 -5.58 25.99
C GLY A 100 -6.96 -6.97 25.87
N SER A 101 -6.11 -7.94 25.52
CA SER A 101 -6.48 -9.35 25.48
C SER A 101 -6.17 -10.02 26.82
N ASP A 102 -6.72 -11.21 27.08
CA ASP A 102 -6.57 -11.94 28.36
C ASP A 102 -5.12 -12.03 28.88
N ASN A 103 -4.13 -12.05 27.98
CA ASN A 103 -2.71 -12.19 28.30
C ASN A 103 -1.90 -10.89 28.18
N ASP A 104 -2.49 -9.80 27.69
CA ASP A 104 -1.82 -8.49 27.50
C ASP A 104 -2.85 -7.36 27.70
N VAL A 105 -3.16 -7.09 28.97
CA VAL A 105 -4.00 -5.97 29.40
C VAL A 105 -3.11 -4.81 29.81
N ARG A 106 -3.28 -3.67 29.15
CA ARG A 106 -2.58 -2.43 29.46
C ARG A 106 -3.52 -1.49 30.19
N ASN A 107 -2.99 -0.79 31.18
CA ASN A 107 -3.73 0.16 31.99
C ASN A 107 -3.48 1.57 31.47
N ASP A 108 -4.34 2.51 31.87
CA ASP A 108 -4.16 3.93 31.58
C ASP A 108 -4.12 4.25 30.07
N VAL A 109 -4.83 3.46 29.27
CA VAL A 109 -4.94 3.67 27.82
C VAL A 109 -6.20 4.47 27.50
N LEU A 110 -6.18 5.18 26.38
CA LEU A 110 -7.39 5.77 25.81
C LEU A 110 -8.17 4.70 25.05
N ILE A 111 -9.47 4.66 25.24
CA ILE A 111 -10.40 3.75 24.56
C ILE A 111 -11.35 4.63 23.74
N TRP A 112 -11.27 4.53 22.42
CA TRP A 112 -12.18 5.19 21.48
C TRP A 112 -13.19 4.15 20.99
N GLU A 113 -14.40 4.16 21.59
CA GLU A 113 -15.42 3.11 21.41
C GLU A 113 -16.30 3.34 20.17
N SER A 114 -16.54 4.61 19.81
CA SER A 114 -17.29 5.00 18.63
C SER A 114 -16.48 4.91 17.34
N ALA A 115 -17.18 4.81 16.21
CA ALA A 115 -16.54 4.86 14.89
C ALA A 115 -16.12 6.30 14.51
N ASP A 116 -16.89 7.29 14.94
CA ASP A 116 -16.63 8.70 14.72
C ASP A 116 -16.01 9.38 15.94
N GLY A 117 -15.36 10.52 15.70
CA GLY A 117 -14.86 11.40 16.75
C GLY A 117 -13.60 12.17 16.38
N GLU A 118 -13.23 13.06 17.28
CA GLU A 118 -12.05 13.91 17.18
C GLU A 118 -11.31 13.96 18.51
N LEU A 119 -9.99 13.84 18.46
CA LEU A 119 -9.08 13.97 19.60
C LEU A 119 -7.94 14.91 19.26
N SER A 120 -7.69 15.87 20.14
CA SER A 120 -6.58 16.81 20.00
C SER A 120 -5.56 16.61 21.11
N TYR A 121 -4.28 16.66 20.76
CA TYR A 121 -3.13 16.55 21.64
C TYR A 121 -2.26 17.78 21.50
N SER A 122 -1.56 18.13 22.58
CA SER A 122 -0.59 19.22 22.58
C SER A 122 0.80 18.61 22.65
N VAL A 123 1.60 18.79 21.59
CA VAL A 123 2.94 18.22 21.46
C VAL A 123 3.98 19.33 21.51
N ASN A 124 5.13 19.08 22.14
CA ASN A 124 6.25 20.02 22.16
C ASN A 124 7.46 19.41 21.44
N ILE A 125 7.77 19.95 20.28
CA ILE A 125 8.86 19.53 19.40
C ILE A 125 10.16 20.23 19.82
N PRO A 126 11.21 19.48 20.21
CA PRO A 126 12.46 20.05 20.74
C PRO A 126 13.35 20.67 19.66
N GLU A 127 13.31 20.12 18.45
CA GLU A 127 14.15 20.47 17.30
C GLU A 127 13.33 20.50 16.01
N THR A 128 13.57 21.46 15.13
CA THR A 128 12.92 21.51 13.83
C THR A 128 13.46 20.40 12.95
N GLY A 129 12.57 19.65 12.29
CA GLY A 129 12.99 18.61 11.35
C GLY A 129 11.87 17.66 10.96
N ILE A 130 12.26 16.59 10.30
CA ILE A 130 11.39 15.52 9.85
C ILE A 130 11.20 14.50 10.97
N TYR A 131 9.94 14.18 11.24
CA TYR A 131 9.54 13.12 12.16
C TYR A 131 8.56 12.17 11.47
N CYS A 132 8.71 10.86 11.69
CA CYS A 132 7.66 9.90 11.39
C CYS A 132 6.78 9.70 12.64
N LEU A 133 5.59 9.14 12.46
CA LEU A 133 4.67 8.88 13.56
C LEU A 133 4.44 7.38 13.70
N GLU A 134 4.80 6.83 14.85
CA GLU A 134 4.52 5.45 15.24
C GLU A 134 3.43 5.44 16.31
N MET A 135 2.47 4.53 16.17
CA MET A 135 1.38 4.39 17.11
C MET A 135 1.36 2.98 17.70
N ASN A 136 1.17 2.92 19.02
CA ASN A 136 0.90 1.71 19.76
C ASN A 136 -0.58 1.65 20.14
N TYR A 137 -1.29 0.69 19.53
CA TYR A 137 -2.74 0.65 19.54
C TYR A 137 -3.30 -0.77 19.60
N PHE A 138 -4.57 -0.89 19.96
CA PHE A 138 -5.32 -2.13 19.98
C PHE A 138 -6.62 -1.97 19.19
N PRO A 139 -6.84 -2.70 18.09
CA PRO A 139 -8.10 -2.63 17.35
C PRO A 139 -9.25 -3.27 18.15
N ILE A 140 -10.31 -2.50 18.40
CA ILE A 140 -11.55 -2.99 19.03
C ILE A 140 -12.44 -3.57 17.94
N GLU A 141 -13.03 -4.75 18.13
CA GLU A 141 -13.88 -5.38 17.12
C GLU A 141 -14.94 -4.42 16.55
N SER A 142 -15.05 -4.37 15.22
CA SER A 142 -15.96 -3.46 14.50
C SER A 142 -16.48 -4.06 13.20
N ASN A 143 -17.37 -3.34 12.52
CA ASN A 143 -17.82 -3.67 11.16
C ASN A 143 -16.88 -3.18 10.06
N SER A 144 -15.83 -2.41 10.37
CA SER A 144 -14.88 -1.89 9.39
C SER A 144 -13.74 -2.89 9.13
N SER A 145 -13.18 -2.88 7.91
CA SER A 145 -12.02 -3.72 7.55
C SER A 145 -10.71 -3.22 8.15
N SER A 146 -10.61 -1.92 8.39
CA SER A 146 -9.42 -1.19 8.82
C SER A 146 -9.83 0.02 9.66
N ILE A 147 -8.90 0.55 10.46
CA ILE A 147 -9.09 1.82 11.17
C ILE A 147 -8.62 2.94 10.23
N GLU A 148 -9.43 3.97 10.02
CA GLU A 148 -9.08 5.11 9.14
C GLU A 148 -9.04 6.40 9.94
N LEU A 149 -7.94 7.14 9.86
CA LEU A 149 -7.71 8.38 10.59
C LEU A 149 -7.37 9.51 9.61
N SER A 150 -7.81 10.71 9.93
CA SER A 150 -7.29 11.96 9.39
C SER A 150 -6.46 12.64 10.48
N MET A 151 -5.30 13.16 10.10
CA MET A 151 -4.42 13.91 11.00
C MET A 151 -4.31 15.37 10.55
N LEU A 152 -4.44 16.28 11.51
CA LEU A 152 -4.18 17.70 11.34
C LEU A 152 -3.03 18.13 12.24
N ILE A 153 -2.21 19.05 11.73
CA ILE A 153 -1.15 19.73 12.47
C ILE A 153 -1.50 21.22 12.48
N ASP A 154 -1.68 21.79 13.66
CA ASP A 154 -2.13 23.17 13.87
C ASP A 154 -3.40 23.53 13.08
N GLY A 155 -4.32 22.56 12.97
CA GLY A 155 -5.60 22.69 12.28
C GLY A 155 -5.55 22.58 10.75
N GLN A 156 -4.41 22.20 10.18
CA GLN A 156 -4.24 22.00 8.73
C GLN A 156 -3.86 20.56 8.40
N THR A 157 -4.37 20.05 7.29
CA THR A 157 -3.93 18.76 6.73
C THR A 157 -2.59 18.98 6.02
N PRO A 158 -1.48 18.34 6.45
CA PRO A 158 -0.16 18.59 5.88
C PRO A 158 -0.07 18.25 4.38
N TYR A 159 -0.68 17.12 4.00
CA TYR A 159 -0.79 16.61 2.64
C TYR A 159 -1.95 15.61 2.57
N ASP A 160 -2.40 15.29 1.37
CA ASP A 160 -3.63 14.53 1.12
C ASP A 160 -3.66 13.13 1.74
N THR A 161 -2.55 12.39 1.77
CA THR A 161 -2.47 11.06 2.43
C THR A 161 -2.68 11.16 3.95
N ALA A 162 -2.33 12.29 4.58
CA ALA A 162 -2.56 12.49 6.02
C ALA A 162 -4.06 12.54 6.39
N SER A 163 -4.97 12.77 5.43
CA SER A 163 -6.41 12.69 5.67
C SER A 163 -7.00 11.28 5.55
N ARG A 164 -6.19 10.28 5.19
CA ARG A 164 -6.60 8.91 4.89
C ARG A 164 -5.62 7.86 5.43
N ILE A 165 -5.02 8.15 6.59
CA ILE A 165 -4.12 7.24 7.29
C ILE A 165 -4.89 5.97 7.64
N THR A 166 -4.31 4.81 7.38
CA THR A 166 -4.94 3.52 7.66
C THR A 166 -4.11 2.71 8.65
N LEU A 167 -4.74 2.25 9.72
CA LEU A 167 -4.17 1.30 10.66
C LEU A 167 -4.85 -0.06 10.50
N ASN A 168 -4.04 -1.11 10.44
CA ASN A 168 -4.51 -2.45 10.19
C ASN A 168 -5.23 -3.02 11.42
N ARG A 169 -6.36 -3.68 11.17
CA ARG A 169 -7.00 -4.59 12.14
C ARG A 169 -6.33 -5.96 12.03
N VAL A 170 -6.57 -6.84 13.01
CA VAL A 170 -6.03 -8.20 12.99
C VAL A 170 -7.15 -9.19 12.74
N TRP A 171 -6.92 -10.07 11.77
CA TRP A 171 -7.86 -11.09 11.33
C TRP A 171 -7.25 -12.48 11.50
N VAL A 172 -8.09 -13.42 11.92
CA VAL A 172 -7.75 -14.83 12.06
C VAL A 172 -8.82 -15.71 11.41
N ASN A 173 -8.46 -16.97 11.12
CA ASN A 173 -9.47 -17.95 10.78
C ASN A 173 -10.32 -18.26 12.03
N GLU A 174 -11.65 -18.27 11.90
CA GLU A 174 -12.56 -18.64 13.00
C GLU A 174 -12.35 -20.08 13.47
N THR A 175 -12.01 -20.97 12.54
CA THR A 175 -11.73 -22.39 12.76
C THR A 175 -10.60 -22.84 11.86
N ASP A 176 -10.02 -24.01 12.14
CA ASP A 176 -9.12 -24.65 11.19
C ASP A 176 -9.84 -25.03 9.89
N ILE A 177 -9.09 -25.17 8.81
CA ILE A 177 -9.61 -25.67 7.54
C ILE A 177 -10.13 -27.09 7.76
N TYR A 178 -11.45 -27.29 7.62
CA TYR A 178 -12.12 -28.56 7.87
C TYR A 178 -12.61 -29.19 6.57
N THR A 179 -13.05 -30.45 6.63
CA THR A 179 -13.46 -31.22 5.45
C THR A 179 -14.97 -31.46 5.43
N ASP A 180 -15.60 -31.28 4.27
CA ASP A 180 -17.01 -31.60 4.06
C ASP A 180 -17.27 -33.12 3.94
N SER A 181 -18.55 -33.51 3.85
CA SER A 181 -18.94 -34.92 3.69
C SER A 181 -18.47 -35.57 2.39
N ARG A 182 -17.98 -34.79 1.43
CA ARG A 182 -17.46 -35.23 0.13
C ARG A 182 -15.94 -35.25 0.11
N GLY A 183 -15.25 -34.89 1.20
CA GLY A 183 -13.80 -34.88 1.27
C GLY A 183 -13.15 -33.60 0.73
N ASN A 184 -13.89 -32.54 0.44
CA ASN A 184 -13.31 -31.24 0.07
C ASN A 184 -13.03 -30.42 1.31
N GLN A 185 -11.93 -29.70 1.31
CA GLN A 185 -11.69 -28.70 2.34
C GLN A 185 -12.64 -27.51 2.18
N VAL A 186 -13.06 -26.97 3.32
CA VAL A 186 -13.92 -25.81 3.44
C VAL A 186 -13.14 -24.71 4.14
N ARG A 187 -13.15 -23.52 3.52
CA ARG A 187 -12.47 -22.35 4.06
C ARG A 187 -13.21 -21.81 5.29
N PRO A 188 -12.50 -21.52 6.38
CA PRO A 188 -13.09 -20.87 7.55
C PRO A 188 -13.43 -19.40 7.27
N SER A 189 -14.45 -18.90 7.95
CA SER A 189 -14.72 -17.45 8.01
C SER A 189 -13.55 -16.71 8.65
N GLN A 190 -13.40 -15.42 8.33
CA GLN A 190 -12.43 -14.55 9.00
C GLN A 190 -13.13 -13.76 10.09
N ILE A 191 -12.52 -13.70 11.27
CA ILE A 191 -13.00 -12.92 12.41
C ILE A 191 -11.90 -11.97 12.89
N GLN A 192 -12.28 -10.85 13.49
CA GLN A 192 -11.31 -9.94 14.09
C GLN A 192 -10.79 -10.52 15.40
N LYS A 193 -9.50 -10.27 15.67
CA LYS A 193 -8.87 -10.64 16.94
C LYS A 193 -8.16 -9.41 17.50
N GLY A 194 -8.55 -8.97 18.67
CA GLY A 194 -7.86 -7.87 19.35
C GLY A 194 -6.46 -8.29 19.82
N MET A 195 -5.45 -7.49 19.50
CA MET A 195 -4.11 -7.57 20.07
C MET A 195 -3.41 -6.22 19.95
N TRP A 196 -2.48 -5.92 20.86
CA TRP A 196 -1.68 -4.72 20.77
C TRP A 196 -0.76 -4.78 19.54
N LYS A 197 -0.63 -3.65 18.86
CA LYS A 197 0.17 -3.46 17.67
C LYS A 197 0.94 -2.17 17.76
N THR A 198 2.15 -2.19 17.23
CA THR A 198 2.96 -1.02 17.00
C THR A 198 3.17 -0.87 15.51
N SER A 199 2.88 0.30 14.94
CA SER A 199 3.13 0.55 13.53
C SER A 199 3.36 2.03 13.25
N PHE A 200 4.29 2.30 12.33
CA PHE A 200 4.38 3.60 11.68
C PHE A 200 3.19 3.87 10.77
N PHE A 201 2.85 5.14 10.59
CA PHE A 201 1.92 5.55 9.54
C PHE A 201 2.57 5.34 8.17
N GLY A 202 2.00 4.44 7.38
CA GLY A 202 2.50 4.10 6.06
C GLY A 202 1.69 4.74 4.94
N ASP A 203 2.28 4.81 3.75
CA ASP A 203 1.59 5.29 2.56
C ASP A 203 0.60 4.24 2.03
N VAL A 204 -0.69 4.57 2.07
CA VAL A 204 -1.78 3.70 1.63
C VAL A 204 -1.90 3.61 0.11
N ASP A 205 -1.34 4.60 -0.61
CA ASP A 205 -1.37 4.65 -2.06
C ASP A 205 -0.30 3.74 -2.68
N GLY A 206 0.69 3.32 -1.87
CA GLY A 206 1.74 2.40 -2.29
C GLY A 206 2.71 3.05 -3.29
N LEU A 207 3.01 4.33 -3.09
CA LEU A 207 4.07 5.05 -3.81
C LEU A 207 5.37 5.04 -3.02
N PHE A 208 5.29 5.02 -1.68
CA PHE A 208 6.44 5.01 -0.79
C PHE A 208 6.48 3.73 0.07
N GLY A 209 7.68 3.20 0.31
CA GLY A 209 7.89 2.03 1.17
C GLY A 209 8.27 2.40 2.61
N GLU A 210 8.73 3.62 2.81
CA GLU A 210 9.10 4.23 4.07
C GLU A 210 7.86 4.77 4.80
N PRO A 211 7.92 4.89 6.14
CA PRO A 211 6.93 5.63 6.90
C PRO A 211 6.68 7.04 6.33
N LEU A 212 5.41 7.44 6.34
CA LEU A 212 5.02 8.82 6.13
C LEU A 212 5.73 9.71 7.14
N PHE A 213 6.15 10.88 6.68
CA PHE A 213 6.87 11.84 7.52
C PHE A 213 6.16 13.18 7.56
N PHE A 214 6.41 13.91 8.65
CA PHE A 214 5.89 15.24 8.93
C PHE A 214 7.06 16.16 9.25
N TYR A 215 7.19 17.25 8.50
CA TYR A 215 8.11 18.33 8.85
C TYR A 215 7.48 19.18 9.95
N MET A 216 8.17 19.26 11.10
CA MET A 216 7.71 19.93 12.31
C MET A 216 8.68 21.03 12.69
N GLU A 217 8.14 22.20 13.04
CA GLU A 217 8.97 23.27 13.61
C GLU A 217 9.23 23.03 15.10
N LYS A 218 10.33 23.56 15.61
CA LYS A 218 10.57 23.59 17.06
C LYS A 218 9.50 24.43 17.74
N GLY A 219 8.81 23.84 18.71
CA GLY A 219 7.84 24.54 19.52
C GLY A 219 6.63 23.68 19.85
N LYS A 220 5.54 24.36 20.21
CA LYS A 220 4.31 23.71 20.61
C LYS A 220 3.35 23.61 19.42
N HIS A 221 2.89 22.40 19.13
CA HIS A 221 1.95 22.09 18.06
C HIS A 221 0.70 21.41 18.61
N ASP A 222 -0.43 21.69 17.97
CA ASP A 222 -1.69 20.97 18.22
C ASP A 222 -1.86 19.88 17.15
N ILE A 223 -1.92 18.62 17.59
CA ILE A 223 -2.12 17.45 16.72
C ILE A 223 -3.54 16.94 16.90
N THR A 224 -4.32 16.88 15.82
CA THR A 224 -5.71 16.40 15.89
C THR A 224 -5.89 15.15 15.04
N PHE A 225 -6.44 14.09 15.64
CA PHE A 225 -6.91 12.91 14.94
C PHE A 225 -8.43 12.93 14.83
N THR A 226 -8.95 12.74 13.63
CA THR A 226 -10.39 12.63 13.35
C THR A 226 -10.67 11.31 12.64
N SER A 227 -11.80 10.68 12.89
CA SER A 227 -12.19 9.45 12.23
C SER A 227 -13.69 9.35 11.99
N GLU A 228 -14.07 8.52 11.02
CA GLU A 228 -15.43 7.97 10.85
C GLU A 228 -15.43 6.42 10.87
N ARG A 229 -14.26 5.80 11.06
CA ARG A 229 -14.03 4.35 11.10
C ARG A 229 -12.98 3.99 12.16
N ALA A 230 -13.11 4.56 13.35
CA ALA A 230 -12.27 4.29 14.51
C ALA A 230 -12.63 2.95 15.17
N GLN A 231 -12.84 2.92 16.49
CA GLN A 231 -13.00 1.72 17.32
C GLN A 231 -11.66 1.02 17.59
N PHE A 232 -10.85 1.66 18.43
CA PHE A 232 -9.53 1.19 18.85
C PHE A 232 -9.12 1.83 20.19
N ALA A 233 -8.19 1.20 20.90
CA ALA A 233 -7.53 1.78 22.05
C ALA A 233 -6.13 2.27 21.68
N ILE A 234 -5.66 3.34 22.31
CA ILE A 234 -4.35 3.96 22.10
C ILE A 234 -3.60 3.93 23.42
N GLU A 235 -2.46 3.25 23.44
CA GLU A 235 -1.52 3.34 24.57
C GLU A 235 -0.69 4.61 24.42
N SER A 236 0.02 4.74 23.31
CA SER A 236 0.83 5.91 23.00
C SER A 236 1.02 6.08 21.50
N PHE A 237 1.45 7.28 21.12
CA PHE A 237 2.04 7.53 19.81
C PHE A 237 3.30 8.36 19.99
N LYS A 238 4.28 8.14 19.12
CA LYS A 238 5.58 8.81 19.19
C LYS A 238 5.93 9.46 17.85
N PHE A 239 6.41 10.69 17.93
CA PHE A 239 7.15 11.31 16.83
C PHE A 239 8.61 10.90 16.96
N CYS A 240 9.10 10.13 16.00
CA CYS A 240 10.47 9.64 15.94
C CYS A 240 10.82 9.24 14.50
N ASN A 241 12.11 9.12 14.20
CA ASN A 241 12.55 8.52 12.94
C ASN A 241 12.71 6.99 13.11
N PRO A 242 12.38 6.18 12.09
CA PRO A 242 12.67 4.75 12.13
C PRO A 242 14.18 4.52 12.24
N GLU A 243 14.59 3.46 12.94
CA GLU A 243 16.00 3.10 13.05
C GLU A 243 16.56 2.71 11.67
N GLU A 244 17.80 3.11 11.39
CA GLU A 244 18.48 2.73 10.16
C GLU A 244 18.77 1.23 10.18
N ILE A 245 18.22 0.51 9.19
CA ILE A 245 18.36 -0.93 9.11
C ILE A 245 19.71 -1.25 8.48
N SER A 246 20.59 -1.85 9.28
CA SER A 246 21.92 -2.29 8.82
C SER A 246 21.85 -3.37 7.73
N GLY A 247 22.87 -3.44 6.88
CA GLY A 247 22.99 -4.49 5.86
C GLY A 247 23.29 -5.86 6.46
N TYR A 248 23.09 -6.93 5.68
CA TYR A 248 23.21 -8.31 6.16
C TYR A 248 24.54 -8.64 6.85
N SER A 249 25.67 -8.08 6.38
CA SER A 249 26.98 -8.32 6.98
C SER A 249 27.04 -7.86 8.43
N GLU A 250 26.46 -6.70 8.73
CA GLU A 250 26.44 -6.12 10.07
C GLU A 250 25.47 -6.89 10.97
N TYR A 251 24.23 -7.13 10.51
CA TYR A 251 23.26 -8.00 11.19
C TYR A 251 23.88 -9.36 11.56
N SER A 252 24.56 -10.02 10.61
CA SER A 252 25.13 -11.34 10.86
C SER A 252 26.28 -11.33 11.86
N SER A 253 26.92 -10.18 12.06
CA SER A 253 28.02 -9.99 13.01
C SER A 253 27.54 -9.52 14.38
N SER A 254 26.42 -8.79 14.44
CA SER A 254 25.84 -8.23 15.67
C SER A 254 24.80 -9.14 16.32
N ALA A 255 24.24 -10.10 15.58
CA ALA A 255 23.29 -11.06 16.10
C ALA A 255 23.87 -11.82 17.31
N ASP A 256 23.09 -11.92 18.39
CA ASP A 256 23.43 -12.70 19.59
C ASP A 256 23.29 -14.20 19.33
N ALA A 257 24.15 -14.71 18.45
CA ALA A 257 24.11 -16.07 17.98
C ALA A 257 24.95 -17.00 18.87
N SER A 258 24.31 -18.02 19.44
CA SER A 258 25.00 -19.04 20.25
C SER A 258 25.89 -19.97 19.41
N VAL A 259 25.65 -20.04 18.10
CA VAL A 259 26.37 -20.92 17.15
C VAL A 259 26.66 -20.19 15.85
N SER A 260 27.74 -20.60 15.16
CA SER A 260 28.03 -20.13 13.80
C SER A 260 27.12 -20.81 12.76
N LYS A 261 27.07 -20.24 11.55
CA LYS A 261 26.33 -20.81 10.42
C LYS A 261 26.78 -22.24 10.10
N GLU A 262 28.09 -22.50 10.15
CA GLU A 262 28.70 -23.80 9.87
C GLU A 262 28.44 -24.83 10.97
N SER A 263 28.24 -24.35 12.21
CA SER A 263 27.96 -25.19 13.38
C SER A 263 26.46 -25.43 13.58
N THR A 264 25.60 -24.81 12.76
CA THR A 264 24.15 -24.99 12.83
C THR A 264 23.77 -26.40 12.36
N PRO A 265 23.07 -27.20 13.19
CA PRO A 265 22.60 -28.52 12.76
C PRO A 265 21.68 -28.44 11.55
N SER A 266 21.86 -29.36 10.59
CA SER A 266 21.00 -29.41 9.40
C SER A 266 19.56 -29.75 9.80
N ASN A 267 18.65 -28.80 9.60
CA ASN A 267 17.22 -28.98 9.79
C ASN A 267 16.44 -28.29 8.65
N ILE A 268 15.30 -28.88 8.28
CA ILE A 268 14.37 -28.32 7.31
C ILE A 268 12.94 -28.59 7.79
N PHE A 269 12.16 -27.54 7.91
CA PHE A 269 10.74 -27.62 8.21
C PHE A 269 9.97 -26.69 7.27
N ARG A 270 8.67 -26.97 7.13
CA ARG A 270 7.77 -26.25 6.23
C ARG A 270 6.61 -25.66 7.02
N ILE A 271 6.29 -24.43 6.70
CA ILE A 271 5.08 -23.74 7.15
C ILE A 271 4.22 -23.54 5.90
N GLU A 272 2.98 -24.00 5.93
CA GLU A 272 2.07 -23.88 4.79
C GLU A 272 1.49 -22.45 4.72
N GLY A 273 1.46 -21.88 3.53
CA GLY A 273 1.11 -20.46 3.34
C GLY A 273 -0.33 -20.13 3.76
N GLU A 274 -1.27 -21.06 3.56
CA GLU A 274 -2.66 -20.92 3.98
C GLU A 274 -2.86 -20.94 5.51
N ASN A 275 -1.88 -21.46 6.26
CA ASN A 275 -1.93 -21.58 7.72
C ASN A 275 -1.36 -20.33 8.42
N ALA A 276 -1.79 -19.16 7.98
CA ALA A 276 -1.41 -17.89 8.58
C ALA A 276 -2.03 -17.71 9.98
N ALA A 277 -1.19 -17.30 10.94
CA ALA A 277 -1.58 -17.04 12.32
C ALA A 277 -2.37 -15.74 12.44
N TYR A 278 -1.93 -14.68 11.75
CA TYR A 278 -2.55 -13.36 11.76
C TYR A 278 -2.53 -12.75 10.35
N LYS A 279 -3.56 -11.96 10.02
CA LYS A 279 -3.60 -11.17 8.80
C LYS A 279 -4.04 -9.74 9.09
N SER A 280 -3.62 -8.80 8.26
CA SER A 280 -4.00 -7.39 8.36
C SER A 280 -5.39 -7.08 7.77
N ASP A 281 -5.94 -7.97 6.94
CA ASP A 281 -7.17 -7.75 6.17
C ASP A 281 -7.95 -9.07 6.05
N SER A 282 -9.29 -8.99 6.13
CA SER A 282 -10.18 -10.15 6.05
C SER A 282 -10.19 -10.84 4.67
N THR A 283 -9.67 -10.19 3.64
CA THR A 283 -9.53 -10.76 2.29
C THR A 283 -8.32 -11.68 2.15
N LEU A 284 -7.37 -11.64 3.10
CA LEU A 284 -6.17 -12.49 3.16
C LEU A 284 -6.48 -13.88 3.71
N TYR A 285 -7.59 -14.47 3.25
CA TYR A 285 -8.01 -15.81 3.61
C TYR A 285 -7.29 -16.88 2.76
N PRO A 286 -7.30 -18.15 3.21
CA PRO A 286 -6.83 -19.29 2.41
C PRO A 286 -7.42 -19.35 1.00
N THR A 287 -6.57 -19.57 0.01
CA THR A 287 -6.93 -19.83 -1.39
C THR A 287 -6.36 -21.18 -1.84
N TYR A 288 -6.57 -21.54 -3.11
CA TYR A 288 -6.05 -22.79 -3.64
C TYR A 288 -5.53 -22.63 -5.07
N ASP A 289 -4.54 -23.46 -5.39
CA ASP A 289 -4.16 -23.85 -6.74
C ASP A 289 -4.23 -25.37 -6.87
N ASN A 290 -5.31 -25.86 -7.50
CA ASN A 290 -5.51 -27.28 -7.77
C ASN A 290 -4.96 -27.70 -9.14
N THR A 291 -4.32 -26.78 -9.88
CA THR A 291 -3.78 -27.05 -11.23
C THR A 291 -2.34 -27.57 -11.20
N SER A 292 -1.66 -27.46 -10.07
CA SER A 292 -0.26 -27.86 -9.90
C SER A 292 -0.07 -28.76 -8.69
N TYR A 293 0.61 -29.89 -8.91
CA TYR A 293 1.04 -30.80 -7.84
C TYR A 293 2.28 -30.29 -7.08
N LEU A 294 2.89 -29.19 -7.53
CA LEU A 294 4.06 -28.57 -6.91
C LEU A 294 3.71 -27.73 -5.68
N VAL A 295 2.42 -27.55 -5.41
CA VAL A 295 1.87 -26.82 -4.25
C VAL A 295 1.46 -27.84 -3.20
N SER A 296 1.64 -27.51 -1.92
CA SER A 296 1.27 -28.37 -0.80
C SER A 296 0.26 -27.64 0.09
N PRO A 297 -0.78 -28.33 0.58
CA PRO A 297 -1.21 -29.68 0.20
C PRO A 297 -1.71 -29.76 -1.26
N SER A 298 -1.78 -30.96 -1.84
CA SER A 298 -2.37 -31.17 -3.18
C SER A 298 -3.17 -32.48 -3.21
N ASP A 299 -4.35 -32.43 -3.80
CA ASP A 299 -5.17 -33.62 -4.06
C ASP A 299 -5.68 -33.57 -5.52
N PRO A 300 -5.52 -34.65 -6.31
CA PRO A 300 -5.92 -34.67 -7.72
C PRO A 300 -7.45 -34.70 -7.94
N ARG A 301 -8.24 -34.86 -6.88
CA ARG A 301 -9.71 -35.04 -6.95
C ARG A 301 -10.47 -34.11 -6.01
N LYS A 302 -9.86 -33.64 -4.93
CA LYS A 302 -10.48 -32.83 -3.90
C LYS A 302 -9.98 -31.39 -3.96
N VAL A 303 -10.85 -30.47 -3.58
CA VAL A 303 -10.42 -29.08 -3.35
C VAL A 303 -9.66 -29.05 -2.03
N VAL A 304 -8.40 -28.63 -2.09
CA VAL A 304 -7.56 -28.39 -0.91
C VAL A 304 -7.03 -26.95 -0.96
N TYR A 305 -7.09 -26.25 0.16
CA TYR A 305 -6.50 -24.94 0.33
C TYR A 305 -5.01 -25.10 0.57
N ASN A 306 -4.21 -24.42 -0.24
CA ASN A 306 -2.77 -24.63 -0.32
C ASN A 306 -1.98 -23.39 -0.74
N THR A 307 -2.67 -22.24 -0.78
CA THR A 307 -2.09 -20.96 -1.13
C THR A 307 -2.69 -19.84 -0.30
N LEU A 308 -1.98 -18.72 -0.25
CA LEU A 308 -2.49 -17.46 0.27
C LEU A 308 -2.05 -16.32 -0.67
N GLY A 309 -2.93 -15.35 -0.92
CA GLY A 309 -2.63 -14.19 -1.74
C GLY A 309 -3.31 -14.20 -3.12
N ALA A 310 -2.52 -14.12 -4.19
CA ALA A 310 -2.97 -13.76 -5.54
C ALA A 310 -3.64 -12.37 -5.55
N GLY A 311 -4.81 -12.23 -6.19
CA GLY A 311 -5.53 -10.94 -6.28
C GLY A 311 -5.99 -10.36 -4.95
N ASN A 312 -5.90 -11.11 -3.84
CA ASN A 312 -6.30 -10.62 -2.52
C ASN A 312 -5.17 -9.91 -1.76
N TRP A 313 -3.90 -10.12 -2.15
CA TRP A 313 -2.74 -9.57 -1.44
C TRP A 313 -1.96 -8.62 -2.33
N GLN A 314 -2.53 -7.43 -2.51
CA GLN A 314 -2.10 -6.46 -3.52
C GLN A 314 -2.05 -5.02 -3.01
N LYS A 315 -2.63 -4.71 -1.84
CA LYS A 315 -2.64 -3.35 -1.30
C LYS A 315 -1.40 -3.12 -0.44
N ALA A 316 -0.86 -1.91 -0.47
CA ALA A 316 0.21 -1.50 0.44
C ALA A 316 -0.21 -1.75 1.91
N LEU A 317 0.77 -2.01 2.77
CA LEU A 317 0.59 -2.29 4.21
C LEU A 317 -0.18 -3.59 4.52
N GLN A 318 -0.65 -4.34 3.52
CA GLN A 318 -1.24 -5.66 3.78
C GLN A 318 -0.15 -6.63 4.22
N SER A 319 -0.34 -7.24 5.39
CA SER A 319 0.61 -8.16 5.98
C SER A 319 -0.03 -9.47 6.46
N VAL A 320 0.79 -10.51 6.44
CA VAL A 320 0.44 -11.85 6.87
C VAL A 320 1.56 -12.39 7.73
N THR A 321 1.20 -12.95 8.88
CA THR A 321 2.13 -13.47 9.88
C THR A 321 1.92 -14.97 10.05
N TRP A 322 3.02 -15.70 10.09
CA TRP A 322 3.06 -17.12 10.42
C TRP A 322 3.90 -17.36 11.66
N ASN A 323 3.50 -18.37 12.45
CA ASN A 323 4.29 -18.82 13.59
C ASN A 323 5.33 -19.83 13.12
N ILE A 324 6.54 -19.71 13.67
CA ILE A 324 7.63 -20.67 13.57
C ILE A 324 7.71 -21.36 14.94
N PRO A 325 7.15 -22.56 15.10
CA PRO A 325 7.12 -23.24 16.40
C PRO A 325 8.52 -23.68 16.80
N LYS A 326 8.89 -23.49 18.07
CA LYS A 326 10.19 -23.89 18.61
C LYS A 326 10.48 -25.39 18.44
N GLU A 327 9.45 -26.23 18.46
CA GLU A 327 9.59 -27.66 18.25
C GLU A 327 10.07 -28.00 16.82
N SER A 328 9.74 -27.14 15.84
CA SER A 328 10.20 -27.30 14.46
C SER A 328 11.64 -26.83 14.28
N ILE A 329 12.08 -25.83 15.04
CA ILE A 329 13.45 -25.32 15.05
C ILE A 329 14.40 -26.38 15.61
N GLY A 330 14.07 -26.94 16.78
CA GLY A 330 14.77 -28.04 17.44
C GLY A 330 16.10 -27.65 18.10
N SER A 331 16.92 -26.81 17.47
CA SER A 331 18.18 -26.30 18.00
C SER A 331 18.47 -24.90 17.48
N SER A 332 18.87 -23.96 18.35
CA SER A 332 19.17 -22.58 17.93
C SER A 332 20.23 -22.56 16.82
N GLY A 333 20.07 -21.68 15.85
CA GLY A 333 21.01 -21.60 14.73
C GLY A 333 20.54 -20.71 13.58
N TRP A 334 21.29 -20.78 12.49
CA TRP A 334 21.09 -19.94 11.30
C TRP A 334 20.27 -20.66 10.23
N TYR A 335 19.14 -20.08 9.88
CA TYR A 335 18.18 -20.65 8.94
C TYR A 335 18.10 -19.83 7.66
N LYS A 336 18.03 -20.53 6.53
CA LYS A 336 17.72 -19.94 5.23
C LYS A 336 16.21 -19.99 5.00
N ILE A 337 15.64 -18.86 4.58
CA ILE A 337 14.22 -18.76 4.23
C ILE A 337 14.03 -19.14 2.76
N GLY A 338 13.04 -20.01 2.49
CA GLY A 338 12.62 -20.37 1.14
C GLY A 338 11.11 -20.21 0.99
N ILE A 339 10.69 -19.26 0.15
CA ILE A 339 9.28 -18.87 -0.04
C ILE A 339 8.79 -19.47 -1.36
N LYS A 340 7.97 -20.51 -1.26
CA LYS A 340 7.31 -21.10 -2.43
C LYS A 340 6.22 -20.14 -2.90
N SER A 341 6.43 -19.54 -4.08
CA SER A 341 5.57 -18.47 -4.60
C SER A 341 5.36 -18.61 -6.11
N ARG A 342 4.31 -17.95 -6.59
CA ARG A 342 4.05 -17.73 -8.00
C ARG A 342 3.49 -16.33 -8.18
N GLN A 343 4.25 -15.48 -8.85
CA GLN A 343 3.79 -14.20 -9.34
C GLN A 343 3.46 -14.42 -10.82
N ASN A 344 2.19 -14.52 -11.20
CA ASN A 344 1.78 -14.66 -12.60
C ASN A 344 0.88 -13.52 -13.08
N GLN A 345 0.93 -12.37 -12.40
CA GLN A 345 0.11 -11.19 -12.67
C GLN A 345 0.99 -10.10 -13.26
N MET A 346 0.46 -9.24 -14.14
CA MET A 346 1.20 -8.07 -14.66
C MET A 346 2.61 -8.42 -15.16
N ARG A 347 2.68 -9.05 -16.33
CA ARG A 347 3.97 -9.40 -16.97
C ARG A 347 4.88 -8.17 -17.03
N GLY A 348 6.16 -8.36 -16.75
CA GLY A 348 7.15 -7.27 -16.73
C GLY A 348 7.18 -6.47 -15.44
N PHE A 349 6.44 -6.91 -14.41
CA PHE A 349 6.49 -6.38 -13.06
C PHE A 349 6.97 -7.48 -12.10
N TYR A 350 7.44 -7.04 -10.94
CA TYR A 350 7.69 -7.88 -9.79
C TYR A 350 6.88 -7.34 -8.61
N SER A 351 6.58 -8.20 -7.65
CA SER A 351 5.98 -7.80 -6.39
C SER A 351 7.07 -7.74 -5.32
N ASN A 352 6.98 -6.77 -4.41
CA ASN A 352 7.93 -6.64 -3.31
C ASN A 352 7.27 -7.02 -1.99
N ARG A 353 8.03 -7.67 -1.12
CA ARG A 353 7.63 -7.92 0.26
C ARG A 353 8.74 -7.55 1.22
N ARG A 354 8.38 -6.78 2.24
CA ARG A 354 9.22 -6.60 3.43
C ARG A 354 9.01 -7.80 4.35
N ILE A 355 10.09 -8.37 4.86
CA ILE A 355 10.08 -9.53 5.76
C ILE A 355 10.51 -9.11 7.16
N TYR A 356 9.70 -9.49 8.14
CA TYR A 356 9.99 -9.32 9.55
C TYR A 356 10.19 -10.69 10.21
N ILE A 357 11.12 -10.75 11.16
CA ILE A 357 11.26 -11.86 12.10
C ILE A 357 11.06 -11.28 13.49
N ASP A 358 10.11 -11.84 14.26
CA ASP A 358 9.74 -11.31 15.57
C ASP A 358 9.42 -9.80 15.57
N ASP A 359 8.65 -9.35 14.55
CA ASP A 359 8.23 -7.97 14.33
C ASP A 359 9.36 -6.96 13.99
N GLU A 360 10.59 -7.43 13.79
CA GLU A 360 11.74 -6.61 13.36
C GLU A 360 12.21 -6.99 11.95
N VAL A 361 12.66 -6.01 11.16
CA VAL A 361 13.31 -6.27 9.86
C VAL A 361 14.79 -6.57 10.13
N PRO A 362 15.29 -7.80 9.88
CA PRO A 362 16.64 -8.16 10.32
C PRO A 362 17.77 -7.40 9.62
N CYS A 363 17.61 -7.08 8.33
CA CYS A 363 18.62 -6.38 7.54
C CYS A 363 17.98 -5.71 6.31
N SER A 364 18.68 -4.77 5.68
CA SER A 364 18.17 -3.98 4.56
C SER A 364 17.72 -4.83 3.36
N GLU A 365 18.37 -5.98 3.12
CA GLU A 365 17.96 -6.94 2.08
C GLU A 365 16.56 -7.51 2.30
N MET A 366 16.06 -7.51 3.54
CA MET A 366 14.71 -7.96 3.87
C MET A 366 13.65 -6.87 3.75
N GLU A 367 14.03 -5.61 3.52
CA GLU A 367 13.07 -4.54 3.23
C GLU A 367 12.36 -4.74 1.90
N GLN A 368 13.05 -5.36 0.94
CA GLN A 368 12.54 -5.51 -0.42
C GLN A 368 12.91 -6.86 -1.04
N VAL A 369 12.20 -7.92 -0.64
CA VAL A 369 12.31 -9.23 -1.29
C VAL A 369 11.48 -9.23 -2.57
N LYS A 370 12.17 -9.40 -3.71
CA LYS A 370 11.60 -9.30 -5.07
C LYS A 370 11.02 -10.63 -5.54
N PHE A 371 9.75 -10.62 -5.98
CA PHE A 371 9.04 -11.75 -6.57
C PHE A 371 8.76 -11.47 -8.04
N TYR A 372 9.63 -11.98 -8.92
CA TYR A 372 9.54 -11.78 -10.36
C TYR A 372 8.41 -12.60 -10.99
N TYR A 373 7.89 -12.10 -12.10
CA TYR A 373 6.88 -12.78 -12.90
C TYR A 373 7.36 -14.16 -13.37
N ASP A 374 6.62 -15.21 -13.00
CA ASP A 374 6.73 -16.56 -13.49
C ASP A 374 5.35 -17.26 -13.48
N ASN A 375 5.04 -18.02 -14.53
CA ASN A 375 3.83 -18.82 -14.58
C ASN A 375 3.93 -20.10 -13.74
N ASP A 376 5.15 -20.54 -13.41
CA ASP A 376 5.42 -21.70 -12.59
C ASP A 376 5.68 -21.33 -11.12
N TRP A 377 5.56 -22.33 -10.25
CA TRP A 377 5.84 -22.16 -8.83
C TRP A 377 7.34 -22.27 -8.53
N ASN A 378 7.92 -21.21 -7.98
CA ASN A 378 9.34 -21.13 -7.66
C ASN A 378 9.60 -20.94 -6.16
N VAL A 379 10.83 -21.21 -5.74
CA VAL A 379 11.28 -20.87 -4.39
C VAL A 379 12.09 -19.59 -4.48
N VAL A 380 11.59 -18.54 -3.85
CA VAL A 380 12.28 -17.26 -3.69
C VAL A 380 12.96 -17.26 -2.33
N SER A 381 14.24 -16.90 -2.28
CA SER A 381 14.98 -16.74 -1.04
C SER A 381 15.55 -15.32 -1.01
N PRO A 382 15.53 -14.64 0.14
CA PRO A 382 16.24 -13.38 0.30
C PRO A 382 17.73 -13.56 0.02
N MET A 383 18.30 -12.62 -0.74
CA MET A 383 19.70 -12.64 -1.17
C MET A 383 20.29 -11.24 -1.04
N THR A 384 21.61 -11.16 -0.82
CA THR A 384 22.38 -9.92 -0.92
C THR A 384 22.54 -9.51 -2.38
N GLU A 385 22.98 -8.27 -2.62
CA GLU A 385 23.27 -7.78 -3.97
C GLU A 385 24.31 -8.64 -4.72
N ASN A 386 25.21 -9.31 -3.99
CA ASN A 386 26.21 -10.21 -4.54
C ASN A 386 25.67 -11.61 -4.86
N GLY A 387 24.40 -11.89 -4.54
CA GLY A 387 23.74 -13.17 -4.75
C GLY A 387 23.95 -14.20 -3.63
N ASP A 388 24.50 -13.78 -2.48
CA ASP A 388 24.63 -14.64 -1.31
C ASP A 388 23.31 -14.76 -0.56
N TYR A 389 23.02 -15.93 0.00
CA TYR A 389 21.79 -16.11 0.78
C TYR A 389 21.85 -15.34 2.11
N VAL A 390 20.75 -14.67 2.43
CA VAL A 390 20.51 -14.09 3.75
C VAL A 390 20.01 -15.21 4.67
N TYR A 391 20.68 -15.38 5.81
CA TYR A 391 20.27 -16.29 6.87
C TYR A 391 19.76 -15.50 8.07
N VAL A 392 18.73 -16.00 8.74
CA VAL A 392 18.21 -15.45 9.99
C VAL A 392 18.60 -16.36 11.15
N TYR A 393 18.94 -15.77 12.29
CA TYR A 393 19.17 -16.54 13.51
C TYR A 393 17.84 -16.78 14.21
N LEU A 394 17.54 -18.04 14.53
CA LEU A 394 16.37 -18.44 15.31
C LEU A 394 16.82 -19.17 16.56
N ASP A 395 16.22 -18.83 17.68
CA ASP A 395 16.44 -19.50 18.96
C ASP A 395 15.44 -20.65 19.17
N ALA A 396 15.87 -21.74 19.82
CA ALA A 396 15.02 -22.90 20.06
C ALA A 396 14.24 -22.85 21.38
N ASP A 397 14.46 -21.85 22.23
CA ASP A 397 13.78 -21.73 23.52
C ASP A 397 12.40 -21.06 23.41
N LYS A 398 12.13 -20.35 22.30
CA LYS A 398 10.88 -19.62 22.07
C LYS A 398 10.29 -19.85 20.68
N ASP A 399 8.99 -19.63 20.55
CA ASP A 399 8.35 -19.52 19.24
C ASP A 399 8.77 -18.21 18.60
N HIS A 400 8.92 -18.24 17.28
CA HIS A 400 9.25 -17.07 16.47
C HIS A 400 8.10 -16.75 15.53
N THR A 401 8.10 -15.55 14.95
CA THR A 401 7.17 -15.19 13.88
C THR A 401 7.91 -14.79 12.62
N ILE A 402 7.29 -15.03 11.48
CA ILE A 402 7.67 -14.44 10.21
C ILE A 402 6.47 -13.67 9.66
N THR A 403 6.65 -12.38 9.40
CA THR A 403 5.64 -11.53 8.78
C THR A 403 6.13 -11.09 7.41
N MET A 404 5.24 -11.12 6.42
CA MET A 404 5.48 -10.52 5.12
C MET A 404 4.50 -9.37 4.93
N GLU A 405 4.99 -8.22 4.49
CA GLU A 405 4.19 -7.02 4.22
C GLU A 405 4.31 -6.60 2.74
N CYS A 406 3.21 -6.16 2.14
CA CYS A 406 3.20 -5.62 0.80
C CYS A 406 3.75 -4.18 0.79
N VAL A 407 4.88 -4.00 0.10
CA VAL A 407 5.55 -2.71 -0.09
C VAL A 407 5.76 -2.45 -1.58
N PRO A 408 5.81 -1.20 -2.05
CA PRO A 408 6.03 -0.90 -3.46
C PRO A 408 7.45 -1.19 -3.92
N GLY A 409 8.47 -0.92 -3.10
CA GLY A 409 9.88 -0.99 -3.50
C GLY A 409 10.24 0.05 -4.55
N GLU A 410 11.34 -0.15 -5.28
CA GLU A 410 11.89 0.82 -6.27
C GLU A 410 10.92 1.23 -7.39
N ILE A 411 9.85 0.45 -7.61
CA ILE A 411 8.86 0.82 -8.62
C ILE A 411 8.04 2.05 -8.22
N GLY A 412 7.96 2.35 -6.92
CA GLY A 412 7.27 3.50 -6.36
C GLY A 412 7.70 4.82 -7.01
N ASP A 413 9.01 5.03 -7.22
CA ASP A 413 9.55 6.23 -7.86
C ASP A 413 9.03 6.45 -9.28
N TYR A 414 8.86 5.37 -10.04
CA TYR A 414 8.32 5.42 -11.38
C TYR A 414 6.81 5.65 -11.39
N LEU A 415 6.10 5.12 -10.38
CA LEU A 415 4.67 5.36 -10.19
C LEU A 415 4.39 6.81 -9.79
N ARG A 416 5.22 7.42 -8.94
CA ARG A 416 5.14 8.86 -8.60
C ARG A 416 5.23 9.73 -9.85
N LYS A 417 6.27 9.52 -10.66
CA LYS A 417 6.45 10.23 -11.95
C LYS A 417 5.30 9.99 -12.92
N LEU A 418 4.73 8.78 -12.90
CA LEU A 418 3.58 8.47 -13.75
C LEU A 418 2.34 9.25 -13.30
N ASP A 419 2.12 9.42 -12.00
CA ASP A 419 1.01 10.20 -11.46
C ASP A 419 1.11 11.68 -11.85
N ASP A 420 2.30 12.27 -11.79
CA ASP A 420 2.56 13.64 -12.28
C ASP A 420 2.20 13.78 -13.77
N VAL A 421 2.66 12.82 -14.57
CA VAL A 421 2.36 12.75 -16.01
C VAL A 421 0.86 12.64 -16.28
N VAL A 422 0.14 11.81 -15.51
CA VAL A 422 -1.31 11.65 -15.63
C VAL A 422 -2.03 12.94 -15.25
N THR A 423 -1.58 13.63 -14.20
CA THR A 423 -2.10 14.94 -13.77
C THR A 423 -1.91 16.00 -14.86
N ASP A 424 -0.74 16.04 -15.47
CA ASP A 424 -0.45 16.90 -16.61
C ASP A 424 -1.36 16.59 -17.81
N LEU A 425 -1.47 15.32 -18.18
CA LEU A 425 -2.34 14.87 -19.28
C LEU A 425 -3.79 15.29 -19.06
N ASN A 426 -4.32 15.09 -17.85
CA ASN A 426 -5.67 15.48 -17.47
C ASN A 426 -5.85 17.01 -17.52
N THR A 427 -4.81 17.78 -17.20
CA THR A 427 -4.82 19.24 -17.32
C THR A 427 -4.94 19.68 -18.77
N TYR A 428 -4.13 19.11 -19.68
CA TYR A 428 -4.21 19.45 -21.11
C TYR A 428 -5.47 18.92 -21.78
N TYR A 429 -5.94 17.73 -21.39
CA TYR A 429 -7.23 17.19 -21.83
C TYR A 429 -8.36 18.17 -21.52
N ARG A 430 -8.41 18.72 -20.30
CA ARG A 430 -9.40 19.73 -19.90
C ARG A 430 -9.27 21.04 -20.69
N LYS A 431 -8.04 21.53 -20.90
CA LYS A 431 -7.80 22.72 -21.74
C LYS A 431 -8.33 22.51 -23.18
N ILE A 432 -8.14 21.32 -23.75
CA ILE A 432 -8.68 20.96 -25.07
C ILE A 432 -10.22 20.94 -25.03
N LEU A 433 -10.81 20.28 -24.03
CA LEU A 433 -12.26 20.22 -23.85
C LEU A 433 -12.92 21.59 -23.75
N MET A 434 -12.27 22.58 -23.10
CA MET A 434 -12.77 23.96 -23.05
C MET A 434 -12.91 24.62 -24.42
N ILE A 435 -12.16 24.16 -25.42
CA ILE A 435 -12.20 24.66 -26.79
C ILE A 435 -13.16 23.85 -27.66
N THR A 436 -13.15 22.53 -27.48
CA THR A 436 -13.79 21.58 -28.40
C THR A 436 -15.18 21.15 -27.97
N GLY A 437 -15.47 21.24 -26.67
CA GLY A 437 -16.58 20.53 -26.05
C GLY A 437 -16.31 19.02 -25.93
N PRO A 438 -17.21 18.28 -25.26
CA PRO A 438 -17.08 16.83 -25.05
C PRO A 438 -17.30 16.00 -26.32
N SER A 439 -17.93 16.58 -27.34
CA SER A 439 -18.20 15.94 -28.63
C SER A 439 -17.73 16.85 -29.76
N PRO A 440 -16.42 16.85 -30.08
CA PRO A 440 -15.89 17.65 -31.18
C PRO A 440 -16.49 17.25 -32.52
N ASP A 441 -16.79 18.22 -33.37
CA ASP A 441 -17.22 18.03 -34.74
C ASP A 441 -16.02 17.67 -35.62
N GLN A 442 -16.06 16.48 -36.23
CA GLN A 442 -15.03 15.94 -37.13
C GLN A 442 -14.73 16.81 -38.37
N TYR A 443 -15.63 17.73 -38.73
CA TYR A 443 -15.45 18.63 -39.88
C TYR A 443 -14.93 20.02 -39.50
N THR A 444 -14.71 20.27 -38.20
CA THR A 444 -14.24 21.56 -37.70
C THR A 444 -12.77 21.48 -37.30
N ASP A 445 -11.95 22.35 -37.88
CA ASP A 445 -10.57 22.56 -37.42
C ASP A 445 -10.60 23.47 -36.18
N TYR A 446 -10.33 22.90 -35.00
CA TYR A 446 -10.41 23.64 -33.73
C TYR A 446 -9.19 24.51 -33.43
N TYR A 447 -8.07 24.28 -34.13
CA TYR A 447 -6.77 24.94 -33.94
C TYR A 447 -6.35 24.98 -32.45
N VAL A 448 -6.56 23.88 -31.72
CA VAL A 448 -6.31 23.84 -30.26
C VAL A 448 -4.86 24.13 -29.90
N HIS A 449 -3.91 23.75 -30.76
CA HIS A 449 -2.49 24.02 -30.58
C HIS A 449 -2.12 25.49 -30.77
N GLU A 450 -2.93 26.28 -31.50
CA GLU A 450 -2.75 27.73 -31.60
C GLU A 450 -3.41 28.46 -30.42
N LYS A 451 -4.45 27.87 -29.82
CA LYS A 451 -5.15 28.44 -28.66
C LYS A 451 -4.48 28.10 -27.33
N ILE A 452 -3.83 26.94 -27.26
CA ILE A 452 -3.03 26.48 -26.12
C ILE A 452 -1.57 26.51 -26.57
N HIS A 453 -0.91 27.65 -26.38
CA HIS A 453 0.40 27.95 -26.99
C HIS A 453 1.50 26.93 -26.62
N ASP A 454 1.40 26.31 -25.44
CA ASP A 454 2.37 25.33 -24.92
C ASP A 454 1.98 23.87 -25.17
N LEU A 455 0.82 23.59 -25.80
CA LEU A 455 0.28 22.23 -25.91
C LEU A 455 1.27 21.24 -26.54
N VAL A 456 1.87 21.63 -27.66
CA VAL A 456 2.77 20.76 -28.42
C VAL A 456 4.06 20.48 -27.65
N SER A 457 4.64 21.51 -27.01
CA SER A 457 5.85 21.32 -26.19
C SER A 457 5.57 20.45 -24.98
N GLN A 458 4.37 20.56 -24.39
CA GLN A 458 3.96 19.78 -23.23
C GLN A 458 3.69 18.33 -23.60
N PHE A 459 3.01 18.06 -24.71
CA PHE A 459 2.86 16.69 -25.23
C PHE A 459 4.20 16.05 -25.57
N GLN A 460 5.16 16.82 -26.08
CA GLN A 460 6.51 16.32 -26.33
C GLN A 460 7.25 15.98 -25.03
N ARG A 461 7.13 16.82 -23.99
CA ARG A 461 7.69 16.56 -22.66
C ARG A 461 7.07 15.30 -22.05
N ILE A 462 5.74 15.23 -21.99
CA ILE A 462 5.01 14.10 -21.43
C ILE A 462 5.34 12.79 -22.16
N SER A 463 5.37 12.81 -23.50
CA SER A 463 5.78 11.64 -24.30
C SER A 463 7.19 11.16 -23.93
N LYS A 464 8.12 12.08 -23.68
CA LYS A 464 9.49 11.73 -23.26
C LYS A 464 9.48 11.12 -21.84
N GLU A 465 8.77 11.72 -20.91
CA GLU A 465 8.66 11.21 -19.53
C GLU A 465 8.04 9.82 -19.48
N LEU A 466 6.96 9.57 -20.24
CA LEU A 466 6.38 8.23 -20.38
C LEU A 466 7.38 7.19 -20.92
N LYS A 467 8.20 7.56 -21.90
CA LYS A 467 9.27 6.68 -22.43
C LYS A 467 10.34 6.40 -21.38
N ASP A 468 10.70 7.39 -20.59
CA ASP A 468 11.74 7.25 -19.56
C ASP A 468 11.21 6.40 -18.38
N ILE A 469 9.94 6.57 -18.00
CA ILE A 469 9.24 5.70 -17.03
C ILE A 469 9.17 4.26 -17.54
N GLN A 470 8.74 4.06 -18.79
CA GLN A 470 8.66 2.73 -19.40
C GLN A 470 10.02 2.02 -19.36
N LYS A 471 11.08 2.68 -19.80
CA LYS A 471 12.44 2.11 -19.77
C LYS A 471 12.92 1.79 -18.38
N GLY A 472 12.58 2.64 -17.39
CA GLY A 472 12.93 2.41 -16.00
C GLY A 472 12.28 1.14 -15.44
N ILE A 473 10.97 0.99 -15.63
CA ILE A 473 10.20 -0.19 -15.20
C ILE A 473 10.74 -1.46 -15.87
N GLU A 474 10.95 -1.44 -17.19
CA GLU A 474 11.50 -2.59 -17.92
C GLU A 474 12.94 -2.94 -17.48
N GLY A 475 13.72 -1.93 -17.09
CA GLY A 475 15.06 -2.10 -16.54
C GLY A 475 15.05 -2.84 -15.19
N LEU A 476 14.10 -2.52 -14.31
CA LEU A 476 13.98 -3.16 -13.00
C LEU A 476 13.52 -4.62 -13.09
N SER A 477 12.59 -4.92 -14.01
CA SER A 477 12.04 -6.27 -14.15
C SER A 477 12.83 -7.18 -15.08
N GLY A 478 13.78 -6.62 -15.84
CA GLY A 478 14.56 -7.33 -16.85
C GLY A 478 13.72 -7.86 -18.02
N SER A 479 12.47 -7.41 -18.18
CA SER A 479 11.56 -7.90 -19.22
C SER A 479 10.50 -6.86 -19.62
N SER A 480 10.09 -6.88 -20.90
CA SER A 480 8.97 -6.06 -21.37
C SER A 480 7.62 -6.64 -20.94
N GLY A 481 6.70 -5.75 -20.54
CA GLY A 481 5.43 -6.09 -19.89
C GLY A 481 4.17 -5.60 -20.60
N SER A 482 3.00 -6.06 -20.13
CA SER A 482 1.70 -5.62 -20.69
C SER A 482 1.39 -4.15 -20.38
N GLU A 483 1.76 -3.66 -19.20
CA GLU A 483 1.56 -2.24 -18.86
C GLU A 483 2.53 -1.32 -19.63
N ALA A 484 3.73 -1.81 -19.96
CA ALA A 484 4.63 -1.10 -20.85
C ALA A 484 3.98 -0.84 -22.22
N ALA A 485 3.12 -1.74 -22.70
CA ALA A 485 2.37 -1.53 -23.95
C ALA A 485 1.30 -0.42 -23.83
N ALA A 486 0.71 -0.22 -22.65
CA ALA A 486 -0.25 0.85 -22.42
C ALA A 486 0.46 2.23 -22.40
N LEU A 487 1.61 2.31 -21.72
CA LEU A 487 2.48 3.50 -21.76
C LEU A 487 2.98 3.77 -23.19
N GLU A 488 3.37 2.74 -23.92
CA GLU A 488 3.80 2.85 -25.32
C GLU A 488 2.67 3.37 -26.21
N THR A 489 1.45 2.88 -26.03
CA THR A 489 0.28 3.34 -26.81
C THR A 489 0.02 4.82 -26.59
N MET A 490 0.03 5.26 -25.32
CA MET A 490 -0.14 6.68 -24.97
C MET A 490 0.96 7.55 -25.59
N THR A 491 2.19 7.08 -25.48
CA THR A 491 3.36 7.71 -26.07
C THR A 491 3.23 7.89 -27.59
N VAL A 492 2.77 6.85 -28.30
CA VAL A 492 2.54 6.90 -29.76
C VAL A 492 1.46 7.92 -30.11
N ILE A 493 0.41 8.04 -29.30
CA ILE A 493 -0.67 9.01 -29.49
C ILE A 493 -0.14 10.43 -29.33
N LEU A 494 0.58 10.72 -28.25
CA LEU A 494 1.19 12.03 -28.01
C LEU A 494 2.19 12.40 -29.12
N ASP A 495 3.02 11.46 -29.56
CA ASP A 495 3.95 11.67 -30.68
C ASP A 495 3.21 12.00 -31.99
N LYS A 496 2.01 11.43 -32.22
CA LYS A 496 1.16 11.78 -33.37
C LYS A 496 0.58 13.18 -33.22
N CYS A 497 0.10 13.55 -32.04
CA CYS A 497 -0.40 14.90 -31.75
C CYS A 497 0.69 15.96 -31.99
N VAL A 498 1.93 15.69 -31.55
CA VAL A 498 3.09 16.56 -31.80
C VAL A 498 3.42 16.68 -33.29
N LYS A 499 3.41 15.56 -34.03
CA LYS A 499 3.70 15.56 -35.47
C LYS A 499 2.59 16.19 -36.32
N LYS A 500 1.34 16.12 -35.87
CA LYS A 500 0.16 16.64 -36.59
C LYS A 500 -0.76 17.42 -35.64
N PRO A 501 -0.38 18.61 -35.16
CA PRO A 501 -1.16 19.37 -34.18
C PRO A 501 -2.55 19.81 -34.67
N LEU A 502 -2.74 19.92 -35.99
CA LEU A 502 -4.04 20.19 -36.62
C LEU A 502 -5.05 19.05 -36.44
N ARG A 503 -4.61 17.83 -36.11
CA ARG A 503 -5.48 16.67 -35.86
C ARG A 503 -5.79 16.49 -34.37
N ILE A 504 -5.74 17.57 -33.60
CA ILE A 504 -6.13 17.59 -32.19
C ILE A 504 -7.40 18.47 -32.10
N PRO A 505 -8.47 18.02 -31.43
CA PRO A 505 -8.64 16.70 -30.81
C PRO A 505 -8.69 15.55 -31.82
#